data_AF-A0A644Z2G3-F1
#
_entry.id   AF-A0A644Z2G3-F1
#
_cell.length_a   1.000
_cell.length_b   1.000
_cell.length_c   1.000
_cell.angle_alpha   90.00
_cell.angle_beta   90.00
_cell.angle_gamma   90.00
#
_symmetry.space_group_name_H-M   'P 1'
#
loop_
_entity.id
_entity.type
_entity.pdbx_description
1 polymer ?
#
loop_
_entity_poly.entity_id
_entity_poly.type
_entity_poly.pdbx_seq_one_letter_code
_entity_poly.pdbx_strand_id
1 'polypeptide(L)'
;MPIDPQLIKAGEYYKAGDKKAAAQLLYQYLQSHPEDPGAWYGYSKCFNNLETRKQCLEKTIELDPAFQKAKVELEEVKAQLNTTALMTESTDKFSVNYYEAENPQPQREYDPHTQQILTTRRMANELNEKKHKFENAFWVLWVFVIVLGVVGIFNPKNSPLLLSIIGFTILVRIFSPKFFDKYDATKKKQRQYEKGARGEETIVDLLSTLGPDFAVWHDVMTRYGNIDHIVLAKNGTLFMIETKANSGTVDASQGILLLNGRRPPKDMIAQCVHNTYSLKETIETAFGQTIWVQPILVFTNAFVHSGKPIKGVRVLNKKYLVETLGSDSKMVEKSSWLWESRKDMDKIFST
;
A
#
# COMPACT_ATOMS: atom_id res chain seq x y z
N MET A 1 -8.98 15.03 23.56
CA MET A 1 -7.85 15.07 22.61
C MET A 1 -8.40 15.57 21.27
N PRO A 2 -7.72 16.45 20.52
CA PRO A 2 -8.18 16.84 19.20
C PRO A 2 -8.23 15.61 18.28
N ILE A 3 -9.31 15.46 17.52
CA ILE A 3 -9.49 14.36 16.56
C ILE A 3 -8.47 14.54 15.44
N ASP A 4 -7.78 13.46 15.04
CA ASP A 4 -6.79 13.51 13.96
C ASP A 4 -7.47 13.99 12.65
N PRO A 5 -6.88 14.98 11.94
CA PRO A 5 -7.43 15.49 10.69
C PRO A 5 -7.66 14.40 9.62
N GLN A 6 -6.89 13.31 9.64
CA GLN A 6 -7.06 12.18 8.72
C GLN A 6 -8.36 11.44 8.98
N LEU A 7 -8.75 11.25 10.26
CA LEU A 7 -10.01 10.60 10.62
C LEU A 7 -11.22 11.46 10.22
N ILE A 8 -11.11 12.77 10.39
CA ILE A 8 -12.16 13.71 9.95
C ILE A 8 -12.36 13.58 8.44
N LYS A 9 -11.26 13.66 7.68
CA LYS A 9 -11.31 13.59 6.22
C LYS A 9 -11.78 12.23 5.71
N ALA A 10 -11.39 11.13 6.35
CA ALA A 10 -11.91 9.80 6.03
C ALA A 10 -13.43 9.72 6.23
N GLY A 11 -13.93 10.30 7.33
CA GLY A 11 -15.37 10.41 7.59
C GLY A 11 -16.12 11.23 6.54
N GLU A 12 -15.52 12.30 6.02
CA GLU A 12 -16.08 13.09 4.91
C GLU A 12 -16.20 12.28 3.63
N TYR A 13 -15.13 11.57 3.22
CA TYR A 13 -15.17 10.70 2.04
C TYR A 13 -16.21 9.59 2.18
N TYR A 14 -16.29 8.97 3.36
CA TYR A 14 -17.28 7.93 3.63
C TYR A 14 -18.71 8.47 3.49
N LYS A 15 -19.00 9.65 4.06
CA LYS A 15 -20.31 10.31 3.94
C LYS A 15 -20.63 10.72 2.49
N ALA A 16 -19.62 11.06 1.71
CA ALA A 16 -19.76 11.35 0.28
C ALA A 16 -19.95 10.08 -0.58
N GLY A 17 -19.92 8.88 0.01
CA GLY A 17 -20.04 7.60 -0.68
C GLY A 17 -18.72 7.07 -1.27
N ASP A 18 -17.62 7.82 -1.14
CA ASP A 18 -16.30 7.41 -1.59
C ASP A 18 -15.63 6.53 -0.52
N LYS A 19 -16.14 5.29 -0.42
CA LYS A 19 -15.64 4.28 0.53
C LYS A 19 -14.16 3.95 0.29
N LYS A 20 -13.69 4.03 -0.96
CA LYS A 20 -12.30 3.70 -1.32
C LYS A 20 -11.33 4.76 -0.78
N ALA A 21 -11.62 6.04 -0.99
CA ALA A 21 -10.80 7.12 -0.44
C ALA A 21 -10.84 7.14 1.10
N ALA A 22 -12.00 6.84 1.70
CA ALA A 22 -12.14 6.69 3.14
C ALA A 22 -11.26 5.55 3.68
N ALA A 23 -11.30 4.37 3.04
CA ALA A 23 -10.45 3.22 3.40
C ALA A 23 -8.97 3.59 3.35
N GLN A 24 -8.52 4.22 2.26
CA GLN A 24 -7.10 4.57 2.09
C GLN A 24 -6.57 5.48 3.20
N LEU A 25 -7.35 6.48 3.61
CA LEU A 25 -6.97 7.38 4.69
C LEU A 25 -6.97 6.67 6.05
N LEU A 26 -7.95 5.81 6.30
CA LEU A 26 -8.02 5.02 7.54
C LEU A 26 -6.85 4.03 7.63
N TYR A 27 -6.49 3.37 6.53
CA TYR A 27 -5.32 2.50 6.46
C TYR A 27 -4.03 3.26 6.78
N GLN A 28 -3.82 4.43 6.15
CA GLN A 28 -2.65 5.28 6.41
C GLN A 28 -2.56 5.70 7.88
N TYR A 29 -3.69 6.04 8.49
CA TYR A 29 -3.75 6.39 9.90
C TYR A 29 -3.41 5.20 10.80
N LEU A 30 -3.97 4.02 10.51
CA LEU A 30 -3.75 2.78 11.25
C LEU A 30 -2.29 2.28 11.19
N GLN A 31 -1.53 2.60 10.13
CA GLN A 31 -0.10 2.29 10.07
C GLN A 31 0.71 2.94 11.21
N SER A 32 0.29 4.11 11.70
CA SER A 32 0.92 4.78 12.84
C SER A 32 0.14 4.64 14.15
N HIS A 33 -1.13 4.23 14.08
CA HIS A 33 -2.03 4.07 15.23
C HIS A 33 -2.76 2.73 15.17
N PRO A 34 -2.05 1.59 15.22
CA PRO A 34 -2.66 0.27 15.04
C PRO A 34 -3.60 -0.13 16.19
N GLU A 35 -3.50 0.57 17.33
CA GLU A 35 -4.29 0.32 18.54
C GLU A 35 -5.56 1.19 18.64
N ASP A 36 -5.95 1.90 17.57
CA ASP A 36 -7.15 2.75 17.57
C ASP A 36 -8.41 1.93 17.17
N PRO A 37 -9.26 1.53 18.13
CA PRO A 37 -10.44 0.70 17.84
C PRO A 37 -11.47 1.44 16.97
N GLY A 38 -11.57 2.77 17.09
CA GLY A 38 -12.50 3.59 16.32
C GLY A 38 -12.11 3.67 14.85
N ALA A 39 -10.81 3.77 14.57
CA ALA A 39 -10.29 3.74 13.21
C ALA A 39 -10.49 2.37 12.54
N TRP A 40 -10.24 1.27 13.25
CA TRP A 40 -10.55 -0.09 12.75
C TRP A 40 -12.04 -0.28 12.47
N TYR A 41 -12.91 0.25 13.34
CA TYR A 41 -14.35 0.17 13.14
C TYR A 41 -14.77 0.98 11.91
N GLY A 42 -14.27 2.21 11.75
CA GLY A 42 -14.50 3.02 10.56
C GLY A 42 -13.98 2.37 9.29
N TYR A 43 -12.83 1.68 9.37
CA TYR A 43 -12.23 0.97 8.24
C TYR A 43 -13.12 -0.18 7.79
N SER A 44 -13.71 -0.94 8.73
CA SER A 44 -14.67 -2.01 8.41
C SER A 44 -15.82 -1.52 7.53
N LYS A 45 -16.32 -0.30 7.74
CA LYS A 45 -17.45 0.27 6.99
C LYS A 45 -17.17 0.48 5.51
N CYS A 46 -15.89 0.61 5.16
CA CYS A 46 -15.49 0.92 3.80
C CYS A 46 -15.54 -0.29 2.87
N PHE A 47 -15.63 -1.50 3.41
CA PHE A 47 -15.64 -2.73 2.63
C PHE A 47 -17.05 -3.26 2.46
N ASN A 48 -17.33 -3.84 1.29
CA ASN A 48 -18.55 -4.62 1.06
C ASN A 48 -18.30 -6.12 1.28
N ASN A 49 -17.04 -6.57 1.17
CA ASN A 49 -16.63 -7.94 1.46
C ASN A 49 -16.87 -8.27 2.93
N LEU A 50 -17.65 -9.32 3.20
CA LEU A 50 -18.05 -9.69 4.55
C LEU A 50 -16.88 -10.21 5.39
N GLU A 51 -15.90 -10.88 4.80
CA GLU A 51 -14.75 -11.42 5.54
C GLU A 51 -13.80 -10.29 5.97
N THR A 52 -13.50 -9.34 5.07
CA THR A 52 -12.68 -8.15 5.40
C THR A 52 -13.35 -7.30 6.49
N ARG A 53 -14.68 -7.15 6.41
CA ARG A 53 -15.48 -6.47 7.44
C ARG A 53 -15.39 -7.20 8.78
N LYS A 54 -15.56 -8.52 8.80
CA LYS A 54 -15.47 -9.37 9.99
C LYS A 54 -14.10 -9.20 10.67
N GLN A 55 -13.01 -9.30 9.93
CA GLN A 55 -11.65 -9.16 10.48
C GLN A 55 -11.44 -7.80 11.13
N CYS A 56 -11.88 -6.71 10.49
CA CYS A 56 -11.78 -5.37 11.05
C CYS A 56 -12.60 -5.23 12.34
N LEU A 57 -13.81 -5.79 12.38
CA LEU A 57 -14.69 -5.76 13.55
C LEU A 57 -14.13 -6.59 14.71
N GLU A 58 -13.56 -7.77 14.42
CA GLU A 58 -12.85 -8.59 15.41
C GLU A 58 -11.67 -7.82 16.01
N LYS A 59 -10.87 -7.14 15.18
CA LYS A 59 -9.77 -6.31 15.66
C LYS A 59 -10.26 -5.14 16.52
N THR A 60 -11.35 -4.48 16.16
CA THR A 60 -11.98 -3.45 17.00
C THR A 60 -12.34 -3.99 18.39
N ILE A 61 -12.96 -5.16 18.47
CA ILE A 61 -13.40 -5.76 19.75
C ILE A 61 -12.22 -6.28 20.57
N GLU A 62 -11.17 -6.77 19.91
CA GLU A 62 -9.90 -7.14 20.55
C GLU A 62 -9.27 -5.94 21.26
N LEU A 63 -9.27 -4.78 20.62
CA LEU A 63 -8.70 -3.53 21.14
C LEU A 63 -9.61 -2.84 22.17
N ASP A 64 -10.92 -2.89 21.97
CA ASP A 64 -11.92 -2.37 22.90
C ASP A 64 -13.08 -3.36 23.08
N PRO A 65 -13.00 -4.25 24.09
CA PRO A 65 -14.05 -5.19 24.42
C PRO A 65 -15.37 -4.54 24.82
N ALA A 66 -15.41 -3.23 25.12
CA ALA A 66 -16.64 -2.51 25.44
C ALA A 66 -17.33 -1.90 24.21
N PHE A 67 -16.76 -2.02 23.01
CA PHE A 67 -17.27 -1.43 21.77
C PHE A 67 -18.53 -2.15 21.26
N GLN A 68 -19.70 -1.83 21.85
CA GLN A 68 -20.96 -2.54 21.61
C GLN A 68 -21.41 -2.54 20.14
N LYS A 69 -21.22 -1.43 19.43
CA LYS A 69 -21.62 -1.34 18.01
C LYS A 69 -20.89 -2.35 17.13
N ALA A 70 -19.60 -2.59 17.41
CA ALA A 70 -18.80 -3.55 16.65
C ALA A 70 -19.24 -4.99 16.92
N LYS A 71 -19.62 -5.31 18.16
CA LYS A 71 -20.13 -6.65 18.53
C LYS A 71 -21.43 -6.99 17.80
N VAL A 72 -22.39 -6.07 17.80
CA VAL A 72 -23.68 -6.28 17.12
C VAL A 72 -23.45 -6.54 15.63
N GLU A 73 -22.65 -5.70 14.98
CA GLU A 73 -22.38 -5.86 13.56
C GLU A 73 -21.55 -7.09 13.20
N LEU A 74 -20.65 -7.52 14.10
CA LEU A 74 -19.87 -8.74 13.89
C LEU A 74 -20.80 -9.96 13.83
N GLU A 75 -21.79 -10.03 14.71
CA GLU A 75 -22.78 -11.12 14.71
C GLU A 75 -23.66 -11.08 13.45
N GLU A 76 -24.06 -9.89 12.98
CA GLU A 76 -24.76 -9.74 11.70
C GLU A 76 -23.93 -10.24 10.51
N VAL A 77 -22.66 -9.84 10.45
CA VAL A 77 -21.74 -10.24 9.37
C VAL A 77 -21.49 -11.76 9.39
N LYS A 78 -21.30 -12.35 10.58
CA LYS A 78 -21.16 -13.82 10.72
C LYS A 78 -22.41 -14.57 10.26
N ALA A 79 -23.60 -14.07 10.58
CA ALA A 79 -24.85 -14.66 10.11
C ALA A 79 -24.98 -14.61 8.57
N GLN A 80 -24.56 -13.50 7.95
CA GLN A 80 -24.56 -13.35 6.48
C GLN A 80 -23.55 -14.30 5.81
N LEU A 81 -22.36 -14.46 6.39
CA LEU A 81 -21.34 -15.40 5.90
C LEU A 81 -21.85 -16.85 5.96
N ASN A 82 -22.45 -17.26 7.09
CA ASN A 82 -23.03 -18.60 7.24
C ASN A 82 -24.17 -18.86 6.23
N THR A 83 -25.01 -17.87 5.97
CA THR A 83 -26.10 -17.98 4.98
C THR A 83 -25.55 -18.14 3.56
N THR A 84 -24.48 -17.42 3.23
CA THR A 84 -23.80 -17.49 1.93
C THR A 84 -23.14 -18.87 1.72
N ALA A 85 -22.53 -19.43 2.77
CA ALA A 85 -21.96 -20.77 2.75
C ALA A 85 -23.02 -21.86 2.51
N LEU A 86 -24.18 -21.77 3.18
CA LEU A 86 -25.28 -22.73 3.01
C LEU A 86 -25.92 -22.66 1.61
N MET A 87 -25.99 -21.47 1.00
CA MET A 87 -26.51 -21.31 -0.36
C MET A 87 -25.55 -21.87 -1.42
N THR A 88 -24.25 -21.69 -1.23
CA THR A 88 -23.22 -22.18 -2.17
C THR A 88 -23.12 -23.71 -2.17
N GLU A 89 -23.33 -24.38 -1.03
CA GLU A 89 -23.48 -25.85 -0.95
C GLU A 89 -24.74 -26.39 -1.65
N SER A 90 -25.80 -25.57 -1.76
CA SER A 90 -27.06 -25.99 -2.40
C SER A 90 -27.05 -25.87 -3.94
N THR A 91 -26.17 -25.04 -4.49
CA THR A 91 -26.08 -24.75 -5.94
C THR A 91 -25.20 -25.72 -6.74
N ASP A 92 -24.52 -26.68 -6.09
CA ASP A 92 -23.60 -27.63 -6.75
C ASP A 92 -24.32 -28.80 -7.47
N LYS A 93 -25.59 -28.61 -7.88
CA LYS A 93 -26.43 -29.63 -8.55
C LYS A 93 -27.13 -29.19 -9.83
N PHE A 94 -26.73 -28.09 -10.46
CA PHE A 94 -27.24 -27.76 -11.80
C PHE A 94 -26.14 -27.21 -12.71
N SER A 95 -25.69 -28.06 -13.64
CA SER A 95 -24.78 -27.70 -14.72
C SER A 95 -25.52 -26.94 -15.82
N VAL A 96 -24.95 -25.84 -16.29
CA VAL A 96 -25.39 -25.16 -17.52
C VAL A 96 -24.18 -24.83 -18.39
N ASN A 97 -24.22 -25.37 -19.61
CA ASN A 97 -23.34 -25.06 -20.73
C ASN A 97 -23.49 -23.59 -21.17
N TYR A 98 -22.39 -22.95 -21.56
CA TYR A 98 -22.44 -21.73 -22.37
C TYR A 98 -21.59 -21.86 -23.64
N TYR A 99 -22.17 -21.32 -24.71
CA TYR A 99 -21.73 -21.35 -26.10
C TYR A 99 -20.57 -20.40 -26.39
N GLU A 100 -19.80 -20.79 -27.41
CA GLU A 100 -18.77 -20.05 -28.13
C GLU A 100 -19.38 -18.88 -28.93
N ALA A 101 -18.81 -17.67 -28.82
CA ALA A 101 -19.07 -16.57 -29.74
C ALA A 101 -17.83 -15.65 -29.84
N GLU A 102 -17.68 -15.08 -31.03
CA GLU A 102 -16.48 -14.51 -31.62
C GLU A 102 -15.89 -13.28 -30.91
N ASN A 103 -14.58 -13.15 -31.09
CA ASN A 103 -13.65 -12.17 -30.54
C ASN A 103 -13.73 -10.80 -31.25
N PRO A 104 -13.94 -9.69 -30.51
CA PRO A 104 -13.34 -8.42 -30.82
C PRO A 104 -12.15 -8.16 -29.87
N GLN A 105 -11.01 -7.78 -30.47
CA GLN A 105 -9.72 -7.44 -29.84
C GLN A 105 -9.87 -6.77 -28.46
N PRO A 106 -9.28 -7.31 -27.38
CA PRO A 106 -9.49 -6.79 -26.04
C PRO A 106 -8.72 -5.48 -25.84
N GLN A 107 -9.45 -4.41 -25.52
CA GLN A 107 -8.90 -3.30 -24.74
C GLN A 107 -8.36 -3.91 -23.44
N ARG A 108 -7.08 -3.68 -23.13
CA ARG A 108 -6.47 -4.20 -21.89
C ARG A 108 -7.19 -3.61 -20.68
N GLU A 109 -8.12 -4.38 -20.13
CA GLU A 109 -8.73 -4.12 -18.85
C GLU A 109 -7.66 -4.36 -17.78
N TYR A 110 -7.15 -3.27 -17.22
CA TYR A 110 -6.15 -3.31 -16.16
C TYR A 110 -6.78 -3.86 -14.88
N ASP A 111 -6.04 -4.73 -14.19
CA ASP A 111 -6.49 -5.37 -12.95
C ASP A 111 -6.88 -4.32 -11.87
N PRO A 112 -7.78 -4.65 -10.93
CA PRO A 112 -8.24 -3.76 -9.86
C PRO A 112 -7.12 -3.07 -9.07
N HIS A 113 -5.97 -3.74 -8.88
CA HIS A 113 -4.79 -3.20 -8.21
C HIS A 113 -4.09 -2.14 -9.08
N THR A 114 -3.90 -2.41 -10.38
CA THR A 114 -3.39 -1.40 -11.32
C THR A 114 -4.35 -0.20 -11.40
N GLN A 115 -5.66 -0.41 -11.30
CA GLN A 115 -6.62 0.69 -11.18
C GLN A 115 -6.50 1.44 -9.84
N GLN A 116 -6.17 0.78 -8.73
CA GLN A 116 -5.91 1.42 -7.44
C GLN A 116 -4.64 2.29 -7.45
N ILE A 117 -3.57 1.82 -8.11
CA ILE A 117 -2.34 2.59 -8.31
C ILE A 117 -2.61 3.78 -9.24
N LEU A 118 -3.31 3.58 -10.36
CA LEU A 118 -3.67 4.64 -11.30
C LEU A 118 -4.61 5.68 -10.70
N THR A 119 -5.57 5.27 -9.86
CA THR A 119 -6.49 6.19 -9.16
C THR A 119 -5.77 6.97 -8.07
N THR A 120 -4.89 6.33 -7.28
CA THR A 120 -4.03 7.03 -6.31
C THR A 120 -3.13 8.05 -7.01
N ARG A 121 -2.52 7.67 -8.15
CA ARG A 121 -1.73 8.55 -9.00
C ARG A 121 -2.57 9.71 -9.57
N ARG A 122 -3.80 9.45 -10.01
CA ARG A 122 -4.72 10.47 -10.56
C ARG A 122 -5.17 11.46 -9.49
N MET A 123 -5.58 10.98 -8.31
CA MET A 123 -5.96 11.84 -7.20
C MET A 123 -4.79 12.68 -6.67
N ALA A 124 -3.60 12.07 -6.55
CA ALA A 124 -2.38 12.80 -6.18
C ALA A 124 -2.04 13.89 -7.21
N ASN A 125 -2.18 13.58 -8.50
CA ASN A 125 -1.97 14.55 -9.57
C ASN A 125 -3.01 15.68 -9.58
N GLU A 126 -4.30 15.38 -9.39
CA GLU A 126 -5.38 16.40 -9.35
C GLU A 126 -5.28 17.33 -8.13
N LEU A 127 -4.94 16.79 -6.95
CA LEU A 127 -4.65 17.58 -5.76
C LEU A 127 -3.41 18.46 -5.95
N ASN A 128 -2.37 17.94 -6.62
CA ASN A 128 -1.18 18.73 -6.96
C ASN A 128 -1.50 19.81 -7.98
N GLU A 129 -2.33 19.53 -9.00
CA GLU A 129 -2.67 20.48 -10.04
C GLU A 129 -3.46 21.67 -9.48
N LYS A 130 -4.43 21.41 -8.60
CA LYS A 130 -5.17 22.47 -7.89
C LYS A 130 -4.27 23.30 -6.98
N LYS A 131 -3.34 22.64 -6.27
CA LYS A 131 -2.38 23.33 -5.40
C LYS A 131 -1.37 24.17 -6.19
N HIS A 132 -0.84 23.64 -7.29
CA HIS A 132 0.04 24.38 -8.21
C HIS A 132 -0.66 25.55 -8.89
N LYS A 133 -1.97 25.46 -9.19
CA LYS A 133 -2.74 26.60 -9.72
C LYS A 133 -2.85 27.74 -8.70
N PHE A 134 -3.11 27.43 -7.42
CA PHE A 134 -3.12 28.42 -6.35
C PHE A 134 -1.73 29.03 -6.10
N GLU A 135 -0.67 28.23 -6.15
CA GLU A 135 0.71 28.70 -5.98
C GLU A 135 1.19 29.55 -7.16
N ASN A 136 0.86 29.17 -8.40
CA ASN A 136 1.17 29.97 -9.58
C ASN A 136 0.38 31.30 -9.57
N ALA A 137 -0.88 31.29 -9.13
CA ALA A 137 -1.64 32.52 -8.94
C ALA A 137 -0.98 33.44 -7.90
N PHE A 138 -0.46 32.87 -6.80
CA PHE A 138 0.28 33.62 -5.78
C PHE A 138 1.60 34.19 -6.33
N TRP A 139 2.38 33.41 -7.10
CA TRP A 139 3.61 33.88 -7.74
C TRP A 139 3.36 34.95 -8.80
N VAL A 140 2.29 34.82 -9.59
CA VAL A 140 1.88 35.83 -10.58
C VAL A 140 1.49 37.14 -9.88
N LEU A 141 0.71 37.06 -8.79
CA LEU A 141 0.37 38.22 -7.97
C LEU A 141 1.63 38.89 -7.39
N TRP A 142 2.60 38.08 -6.95
CA TRP A 142 3.88 38.55 -6.42
C TRP A 142 4.76 39.25 -7.45
N VAL A 143 4.87 38.68 -8.65
CA VAL A 143 5.57 39.30 -9.78
C VAL A 143 4.91 40.64 -10.13
N PHE A 144 3.57 40.70 -10.10
CA PHE A 144 2.82 41.93 -10.34
C PHE A 144 3.14 43.02 -9.31
N VAL A 145 3.23 42.66 -8.01
CA VAL A 145 3.64 43.59 -6.94
C VAL A 145 5.07 44.10 -7.14
N ILE A 146 6.00 43.23 -7.59
CA ILE A 146 7.38 43.63 -7.90
C ILE A 146 7.41 44.59 -9.09
N VAL A 147 6.68 44.30 -10.17
CA VAL A 147 6.61 45.15 -11.37
C VAL A 147 6.02 46.53 -11.03
N LEU A 148 4.95 46.59 -10.23
CA LEU A 148 4.40 47.85 -9.74
C LEU A 148 5.39 48.62 -8.86
N GLY A 149 6.15 47.91 -8.03
CA GLY A 149 7.25 48.48 -7.25
C GLY A 149 8.33 49.11 -8.14
N VAL A 150 8.76 48.42 -9.19
CA VAL A 150 9.76 48.88 -10.17
C VAL A 150 9.26 50.10 -10.97
N VAL A 151 8.01 50.10 -11.41
CA VAL A 151 7.38 51.26 -12.08
C VAL A 151 7.32 52.47 -11.13
N GLY A 152 7.09 52.25 -9.84
CA GLY A 152 7.14 53.28 -8.81
C GLY A 152 8.51 53.94 -8.63
N ILE A 153 9.61 53.26 -8.98
CA ILE A 153 11.00 53.77 -8.88
C ILE A 153 11.26 54.94 -9.83
N PHE A 154 10.61 54.93 -11.01
CA PHE A 154 10.77 55.99 -12.01
C PHE A 154 10.06 57.30 -11.64
N ASN A 155 9.37 57.35 -10.50
CA ASN A 155 8.72 58.55 -10.00
C ASN A 155 9.32 58.99 -8.64
N PRO A 156 10.18 60.03 -8.60
CA PRO A 156 11.00 60.37 -7.43
C PRO A 156 10.20 60.83 -6.20
N LYS A 157 8.89 61.07 -6.32
CA LYS A 157 8.00 61.39 -5.18
C LYS A 157 7.55 60.15 -4.39
N ASN A 158 7.85 58.93 -4.85
CA ASN A 158 7.33 57.67 -4.30
C ASN A 158 8.36 56.84 -3.49
N SER A 159 9.47 57.45 -3.04
CA SER A 159 10.52 56.78 -2.24
C SER A 159 10.02 56.00 -1.00
N PRO A 160 8.98 56.41 -0.22
CA PRO A 160 8.50 55.60 0.90
C PRO A 160 7.75 54.33 0.46
N LEU A 161 7.25 54.27 -0.77
CA LEU A 161 6.50 53.12 -1.31
C LEU A 161 7.43 51.95 -1.68
N LEU A 162 8.67 52.28 -2.04
CA LEU A 162 9.73 51.31 -2.32
C LEU A 162 10.21 50.63 -1.02
N LEU A 163 10.39 51.42 0.05
CA LEU A 163 10.76 50.94 1.37
C LEU A 163 9.65 50.09 2.02
N SER A 164 8.38 50.42 1.79
CA SER A 164 7.26 49.62 2.30
C SER A 164 7.14 48.26 1.58
N ILE A 165 7.40 48.20 0.27
CA ILE A 165 7.43 46.94 -0.48
C ILE A 165 8.59 46.05 0.00
N ILE A 166 9.81 46.61 0.13
CA ILE A 166 10.98 45.86 0.64
C ILE A 166 10.76 45.42 2.10
N GLY A 167 10.17 46.28 2.93
CA GLY A 167 9.82 45.92 4.30
C GLY A 167 8.80 44.78 4.34
N PHE A 168 7.77 44.83 3.49
CA PHE A 168 6.74 43.80 3.39
C PHE A 168 7.30 42.47 2.86
N THR A 169 8.22 42.48 1.89
CA THR A 169 8.86 41.26 1.36
C THR A 169 9.67 40.54 2.44
N ILE A 170 10.44 41.30 3.23
CA ILE A 170 11.21 40.78 4.38
C ILE A 170 10.26 40.25 5.45
N LEU A 171 9.17 40.98 5.74
CA LEU A 171 8.19 40.60 6.75
C LEU A 171 7.44 39.31 6.36
N VAL A 172 7.02 39.16 5.10
CA VAL A 172 6.43 37.91 4.59
C VAL A 172 7.41 36.75 4.73
N ARG A 173 8.70 36.96 4.42
CA ARG A 173 9.72 35.91 4.53
C ARG A 173 9.98 35.49 5.99
N ILE A 174 9.92 36.44 6.93
CA ILE A 174 10.11 36.18 8.37
C ILE A 174 8.86 35.53 9.00
N PHE A 175 7.66 35.90 8.57
CA PHE A 175 6.39 35.40 9.14
C PHE A 175 5.86 34.11 8.50
N SER A 176 6.43 33.66 7.37
CA SER A 176 6.04 32.42 6.69
C SER A 176 7.01 31.22 6.72
N PRO A 177 7.97 31.06 7.66
CA PRO A 177 8.88 29.91 7.65
C PRO A 177 8.13 28.57 7.77
N LYS A 178 7.07 28.54 8.59
CA LYS A 178 6.17 27.37 8.71
C LYS A 178 5.45 27.01 7.41
N PHE A 179 5.32 27.93 6.45
CA PHE A 179 4.70 27.69 5.15
C PHE A 179 5.69 27.00 4.19
N PHE A 180 6.94 27.46 4.16
CA PHE A 180 8.01 26.84 3.35
C PHE A 180 8.44 25.47 3.90
N ASP A 181 8.60 25.34 5.21
CA ASP A 181 8.97 24.05 5.83
C ASP A 181 7.90 22.98 5.60
N LYS A 182 6.62 23.37 5.65
CA LYS A 182 5.49 22.49 5.37
C LYS A 182 5.38 22.13 3.88
N TYR A 183 5.78 23.03 2.99
CA TYR A 183 5.87 22.76 1.56
C TYR A 183 6.90 21.66 1.25
N ASP A 184 8.11 21.81 1.78
CA ASP A 184 9.21 20.87 1.53
C ASP A 184 8.97 19.51 2.20
N ALA A 185 8.41 19.49 3.43
CA ALA A 185 8.07 18.25 4.12
C ALA A 185 6.99 17.45 3.37
N THR A 186 5.95 18.13 2.85
CA THR A 186 4.88 17.48 2.08
C THR A 186 5.41 16.90 0.77
N LYS A 187 6.25 17.66 0.05
CA LYS A 187 6.88 17.21 -1.20
C LYS A 187 7.83 16.04 -1.00
N LYS A 188 8.58 16.03 0.10
CA LYS A 188 9.45 14.91 0.48
C LYS A 188 8.64 13.64 0.76
N LYS A 189 7.53 13.77 1.49
CA LYS A 189 6.63 12.65 1.80
C LYS A 189 5.97 12.10 0.54
N GLN A 190 5.50 12.96 -0.35
CA GLN A 190 4.95 12.57 -1.65
C GLN A 190 5.98 11.80 -2.51
N ARG A 191 7.20 12.33 -2.65
CA ARG A 191 8.27 11.65 -3.38
C ARG A 191 8.61 10.28 -2.79
N GLN A 192 8.52 10.11 -1.47
CA GLN A 192 8.72 8.82 -0.82
C GLN A 192 7.60 7.84 -1.16
N TYR A 193 6.33 8.27 -1.18
CA TYR A 193 5.21 7.44 -1.61
C TYR A 193 5.31 7.03 -3.08
N GLU A 194 5.57 7.99 -3.97
CA GLU A 194 5.77 7.73 -5.41
C GLU A 194 6.93 6.76 -5.64
N LYS A 195 8.03 6.92 -4.88
CA LYS A 195 9.18 6.02 -4.95
C LYS A 195 8.84 4.61 -4.47
N GLY A 196 8.02 4.49 -3.41
CA GLY A 196 7.50 3.21 -2.92
C GLY A 196 6.67 2.50 -3.97
N ALA A 197 5.61 3.15 -4.45
CA ALA A 197 4.70 2.63 -5.47
C ALA A 197 5.43 2.21 -6.75
N ARG A 198 6.38 3.02 -7.23
CA ARG A 198 7.20 2.66 -8.41
C ARG A 198 8.10 1.44 -8.15
N GLY A 199 8.53 1.25 -6.91
CA GLY A 199 9.26 0.06 -6.49
C GLY A 199 8.39 -1.18 -6.64
N GLU A 200 7.18 -1.15 -6.10
CA GLU A 200 6.21 -2.25 -6.19
C GLU A 200 5.84 -2.54 -7.66
N GLU A 201 5.53 -1.51 -8.46
CA GLU A 201 5.22 -1.63 -9.89
C GLU A 201 6.37 -2.31 -10.66
N THR A 202 7.63 -2.00 -10.31
CA THR A 202 8.80 -2.67 -10.90
C THR A 202 8.85 -4.16 -10.56
N ILE A 203 8.43 -4.56 -9.36
CA ILE A 203 8.39 -5.97 -8.97
C ILE A 203 7.23 -6.69 -9.66
N VAL A 204 6.07 -6.06 -9.79
CA VAL A 204 4.95 -6.59 -10.59
C VAL A 204 5.41 -6.87 -12.03
N ASP A 205 6.08 -5.92 -12.67
CA ASP A 205 6.63 -6.11 -14.02
C ASP A 205 7.59 -7.30 -14.08
N LEU A 206 8.51 -7.45 -13.11
CA LEU A 206 9.43 -8.59 -13.05
C LEU A 206 8.69 -9.92 -12.86
N LEU A 207 7.72 -9.96 -11.95
CA LEU A 207 6.95 -11.18 -11.67
C LEU A 207 6.05 -11.58 -12.85
N SER A 208 5.60 -10.62 -13.68
CA SER A 208 4.85 -10.90 -14.92
C SER A 208 5.67 -11.68 -15.96
N THR A 209 6.99 -11.69 -15.85
CA THR A 209 7.89 -12.46 -16.74
C THR A 209 8.04 -13.93 -16.33
N LEU A 210 7.48 -14.32 -15.17
CA LEU A 210 7.51 -15.71 -14.73
C LEU A 210 6.65 -16.59 -15.64
N GLY A 211 7.12 -17.81 -15.87
CA GLY A 211 6.43 -18.79 -16.71
C GLY A 211 5.17 -19.38 -16.05
N PRO A 212 4.45 -20.27 -16.76
CA PRO A 212 3.19 -20.87 -16.31
C PRO A 212 3.32 -21.80 -15.10
N ASP A 213 4.55 -22.11 -14.67
CA ASP A 213 4.84 -22.90 -13.47
C ASP A 213 4.86 -22.04 -12.18
N PHE A 214 4.43 -20.78 -12.28
CA PHE A 214 4.26 -19.87 -11.15
C PHE A 214 2.84 -19.30 -11.12
N ALA A 215 2.30 -19.16 -9.90
CA ALA A 215 1.11 -18.38 -9.60
C ALA A 215 1.52 -17.21 -8.72
N VAL A 216 0.98 -16.02 -9.00
CA VAL A 216 1.40 -14.78 -8.36
C VAL A 216 0.16 -14.03 -7.86
N TRP A 217 0.21 -13.61 -6.60
CA TRP A 217 -0.78 -12.72 -5.98
C TRP A 217 -0.08 -11.47 -5.49
N HIS A 218 -0.76 -10.33 -5.57
CA HIS A 218 -0.24 -9.03 -5.18
C HIS A 218 -1.16 -8.39 -4.13
N ASP A 219 -0.60 -7.52 -3.29
CA ASP A 219 -1.31 -6.69 -2.31
C ASP A 219 -2.18 -7.50 -1.33
N VAL A 220 -1.70 -8.68 -0.91
CA VAL A 220 -2.49 -9.64 -0.14
C VAL A 220 -2.70 -9.14 1.29
N MET A 221 -3.95 -8.87 1.64
CA MET A 221 -4.32 -8.46 2.99
C MET A 221 -4.35 -9.65 3.95
N THR A 222 -3.68 -9.53 5.08
CA THR A 222 -3.73 -10.50 6.17
C THR A 222 -4.20 -9.84 7.47
N ARG A 223 -4.45 -10.67 8.49
CA ARG A 223 -4.86 -10.20 9.83
C ARG A 223 -3.94 -9.12 10.42
N TYR A 224 -2.66 -9.15 10.09
CA TYR A 224 -1.65 -8.28 10.70
C TYR A 224 -1.01 -7.25 9.76
N GLY A 225 -1.43 -7.21 8.50
CA GLY A 225 -0.91 -6.24 7.55
C GLY A 225 -1.05 -6.70 6.10
N ASN A 226 -0.48 -5.91 5.20
CA ASN A 226 -0.41 -6.25 3.79
C ASN A 226 0.91 -6.98 3.49
N ILE A 227 0.84 -7.96 2.60
CA ILE A 227 1.97 -8.62 1.96
C ILE A 227 2.03 -8.17 0.50
N ASP A 228 3.10 -7.48 0.14
CA ASP A 228 3.24 -6.88 -1.20
C ASP A 228 3.02 -7.92 -2.30
N HIS A 229 3.72 -9.07 -2.26
CA HIS A 229 3.51 -10.14 -3.22
C HIS A 229 3.69 -11.55 -2.62
N ILE A 230 2.92 -12.50 -3.14
CA ILE A 230 3.05 -13.93 -2.88
C ILE A 230 3.27 -14.63 -4.22
N VAL A 231 4.26 -15.53 -4.26
CA VAL A 231 4.53 -16.36 -5.44
C VAL A 231 4.50 -17.82 -5.01
N LEU A 232 3.68 -18.63 -5.68
CA LEU A 232 3.69 -20.08 -5.53
C LEU A 232 4.33 -20.68 -6.78
N ALA A 233 5.31 -21.54 -6.58
CA ALA A 233 5.86 -22.38 -7.65
C ALA A 233 5.15 -23.72 -7.72
N LYS A 234 5.14 -24.34 -8.91
CA LYS A 234 4.52 -25.66 -9.16
C LYS A 234 5.07 -26.80 -8.34
N ASN A 235 6.32 -26.70 -7.90
CA ASN A 235 6.92 -27.66 -6.96
C ASN A 235 6.39 -27.52 -5.52
N GLY A 236 5.51 -26.55 -5.25
CA GLY A 236 4.93 -26.27 -3.93
C GLY A 236 5.69 -25.24 -3.10
N THR A 237 6.78 -24.67 -3.61
CA THR A 237 7.52 -23.64 -2.88
C THR A 237 6.72 -22.34 -2.86
N LEU A 238 6.38 -21.86 -1.66
CA LEU A 238 5.70 -20.58 -1.47
C LEU A 238 6.70 -19.50 -1.05
N PHE A 239 6.74 -18.42 -1.80
CA PHE A 239 7.56 -17.24 -1.54
C PHE A 239 6.68 -16.09 -1.09
N MET A 240 7.10 -15.42 -0.02
CA MET A 240 6.51 -14.17 0.43
C MET A 240 7.52 -13.05 0.16
N ILE A 241 7.12 -12.04 -0.59
CA ILE A 241 7.99 -11.00 -1.09
C ILE A 241 7.54 -9.66 -0.52
N GLU A 242 8.44 -9.01 0.23
CA GLU A 242 8.30 -7.62 0.68
C GLU A 242 9.22 -6.73 -0.17
N THR A 243 8.68 -5.63 -0.66
CA THR A 243 9.35 -4.68 -1.54
C THR A 243 9.80 -3.43 -0.78
N LYS A 244 11.04 -2.99 -1.04
CA LYS A 244 11.58 -1.74 -0.51
C LYS A 244 12.26 -0.92 -1.60
N ALA A 245 11.83 0.34 -1.70
CA ALA A 245 12.38 1.29 -2.67
C ALA A 245 13.57 2.11 -2.14
N ASN A 246 14.13 1.74 -0.98
CA ASN A 246 15.34 2.37 -0.44
C ASN A 246 16.49 2.28 -1.46
N SER A 247 17.36 3.29 -1.44
CA SER A 247 18.53 3.39 -2.31
C SER A 247 19.81 3.52 -1.50
N GLY A 248 20.95 3.27 -2.14
CA GLY A 248 22.26 3.22 -1.49
C GLY A 248 22.73 1.77 -1.31
N THR A 249 23.45 1.49 -0.24
CA THR A 249 24.01 0.16 0.05
C THR A 249 23.21 -0.54 1.15
N VAL A 250 22.90 -1.81 0.93
CA VAL A 250 22.28 -2.71 1.91
C VAL A 250 23.31 -3.77 2.28
N ASP A 251 23.57 -3.93 3.57
CA ASP A 251 24.41 -4.99 4.09
C ASP A 251 23.61 -5.92 4.98
N ALA A 252 23.70 -7.23 4.72
CA ALA A 252 23.08 -8.29 5.50
C ALA A 252 24.11 -9.33 6.00
N SER A 253 25.41 -9.10 5.76
CA SER A 253 26.47 -10.09 5.99
C SER A 253 26.67 -10.45 7.47
N GLN A 254 26.41 -9.51 8.37
CA GLN A 254 26.63 -9.65 9.83
C GLN A 254 25.37 -10.10 10.59
N GLY A 255 24.37 -10.65 9.91
CA GLY A 255 23.11 -11.06 10.55
C GLY A 255 22.23 -9.89 11.03
N ILE A 256 22.57 -8.66 10.66
CA ILE A 256 21.81 -7.43 10.93
C ILE A 256 21.69 -6.68 9.62
N LEU A 257 20.49 -6.16 9.34
CA LEU A 257 20.26 -5.34 8.16
C LEU A 257 20.77 -3.92 8.40
N LEU A 258 21.71 -3.48 7.57
CA LEU A 258 22.23 -2.11 7.56
C LEU A 258 21.91 -1.43 6.23
N LEU A 259 21.40 -0.19 6.29
CA LEU A 259 21.25 0.71 5.16
C LEU A 259 22.31 1.82 5.26
N ASN A 260 23.19 1.91 4.27
CA ASN A 260 24.30 2.86 4.23
C ASN A 260 25.14 2.84 5.54
N GLY A 261 25.41 1.64 6.04
CA GLY A 261 26.20 1.43 7.27
C GLY A 261 25.46 1.70 8.58
N ARG A 262 24.15 2.00 8.55
CA ARG A 262 23.35 2.28 9.76
C ARG A 262 22.13 1.37 9.83
N ARG A 263 21.64 1.11 11.04
CA ARG A 263 20.37 0.39 11.20
C ARG A 263 19.21 1.23 10.64
N PRO A 264 18.30 0.63 9.86
CA PRO A 264 17.11 1.33 9.39
C PRO A 264 16.23 1.75 10.58
N PRO A 265 15.50 2.87 10.49
CA PRO A 265 14.59 3.30 11.56
C PRO A 265 13.45 2.30 11.85
N LYS A 266 12.97 1.59 10.83
CA LYS A 266 11.98 0.50 10.93
C LYS A 266 12.70 -0.83 10.77
N ASP A 267 12.39 -1.81 11.61
CA ASP A 267 12.92 -3.17 11.48
C ASP A 267 12.17 -3.93 10.36
N MET A 268 12.73 -3.86 9.16
CA MET A 268 12.18 -4.49 7.96
C MET A 268 12.24 -6.02 8.02
N ILE A 269 13.22 -6.58 8.74
CA ILE A 269 13.36 -8.04 8.88
C ILE A 269 12.27 -8.55 9.81
N ALA A 270 12.06 -7.89 10.95
CA ALA A 270 10.96 -8.23 11.85
C ALA A 270 9.60 -8.14 11.16
N GLN A 271 9.37 -7.11 10.33
CA GLN A 271 8.15 -7.00 9.52
C GLN A 271 7.98 -8.20 8.58
N CYS A 272 9.02 -8.58 7.82
CA CYS A 272 8.96 -9.75 6.93
C CYS A 272 8.66 -11.04 7.71
N VAL A 273 9.32 -11.24 8.85
CA VAL A 273 9.09 -12.42 9.70
C VAL A 273 7.64 -12.46 10.16
N HIS A 274 7.09 -11.33 10.63
CA HIS A 274 5.70 -11.25 11.08
C HIS A 274 4.71 -11.56 9.95
N ASN A 275 4.90 -10.95 8.78
CA ASN A 275 4.10 -11.22 7.57
C ASN A 275 4.17 -12.70 7.16
N THR A 276 5.34 -13.33 7.31
CA THR A 276 5.53 -14.77 7.04
C THR A 276 4.68 -15.64 7.96
N TYR A 277 4.68 -15.33 9.27
CA TYR A 277 3.86 -16.07 10.24
C TYR A 277 2.38 -15.87 9.97
N SER A 278 1.96 -14.63 9.67
CA SER A 278 0.59 -14.35 9.29
C SER A 278 0.14 -15.17 8.09
N LEU A 279 0.97 -15.27 7.05
CA LEU A 279 0.64 -16.04 5.85
C LEU A 279 0.52 -17.54 6.16
N LYS A 280 1.42 -18.06 7.00
CA LYS A 280 1.35 -19.46 7.46
C LYS A 280 0.05 -19.74 8.20
N GLU A 281 -0.34 -18.87 9.12
CA GLU A 281 -1.60 -18.99 9.89
C GLU A 281 -2.82 -18.93 8.96
N THR A 282 -2.83 -18.03 7.98
CA THR A 282 -3.90 -17.94 6.98
C THR A 282 -4.05 -19.23 6.18
N ILE A 283 -2.94 -19.81 5.70
CA ILE A 283 -2.95 -21.04 4.91
C ILE A 283 -3.31 -22.26 5.78
N GLU A 284 -2.78 -22.34 7.00
CA GLU A 284 -3.10 -23.41 7.94
C GLU A 284 -4.58 -23.39 8.33
N THR A 285 -5.15 -22.20 8.56
CA THR A 285 -6.58 -22.05 8.86
C THR A 285 -7.45 -22.49 7.70
N ALA A 286 -7.05 -22.17 6.46
CA ALA A 286 -7.84 -22.49 5.27
C ALA A 286 -7.73 -23.96 4.84
N PHE A 287 -6.55 -24.58 4.99
CA PHE A 287 -6.27 -25.90 4.42
C PHE A 287 -5.91 -26.98 5.45
N GLY A 288 -5.82 -26.63 6.75
CA GLY A 288 -5.47 -27.56 7.83
C GLY A 288 -4.04 -28.10 7.76
N GLN A 289 -3.16 -27.47 6.96
CA GLN A 289 -1.78 -27.91 6.77
C GLN A 289 -0.80 -26.75 6.96
N THR A 290 0.30 -27.04 7.65
CA THR A 290 1.42 -26.11 7.77
C THR A 290 2.33 -26.22 6.56
N ILE A 291 2.86 -25.09 6.12
CA ILE A 291 3.77 -25.03 4.99
C ILE A 291 5.03 -24.25 5.32
N TRP A 292 6.11 -24.57 4.59
CA TRP A 292 7.28 -23.73 4.58
C TRP A 292 7.08 -22.55 3.63
N VAL A 293 7.33 -21.34 4.14
CA VAL A 293 7.28 -20.10 3.37
C VAL A 293 8.69 -19.54 3.31
N GLN A 294 9.13 -19.13 2.12
CA GLN A 294 10.40 -18.49 1.89
C GLN A 294 10.24 -16.95 1.85
N PRO A 295 10.58 -16.24 2.94
CA PRO A 295 10.53 -14.79 2.96
C PRO A 295 11.69 -14.15 2.19
N ILE A 296 11.36 -13.22 1.30
CA ILE A 296 12.31 -12.44 0.51
C ILE A 296 12.05 -10.95 0.71
N LEU A 297 13.05 -10.23 1.21
CA LEU A 297 13.07 -8.77 1.25
C LEU A 297 13.83 -8.24 0.03
N VAL A 298 13.10 -7.62 -0.90
CA VAL A 298 13.62 -7.17 -2.19
C VAL A 298 13.84 -5.66 -2.20
N PHE A 299 15.06 -5.25 -2.49
CA PHE A 299 15.40 -3.84 -2.71
C PHE A 299 15.42 -3.49 -4.20
N THR A 300 14.64 -2.49 -4.60
CA THR A 300 14.50 -2.12 -6.02
C THR A 300 15.56 -1.14 -6.51
N ASN A 301 16.16 -0.36 -5.59
CA ASN A 301 17.07 0.75 -5.92
C ASN A 301 18.38 0.75 -5.13
N ALA A 302 18.67 -0.32 -4.37
CA ALA A 302 19.87 -0.42 -3.54
C ALA A 302 20.84 -1.48 -4.04
N PHE A 303 22.13 -1.25 -3.89
CA PHE A 303 23.16 -2.27 -4.02
C PHE A 303 23.16 -3.14 -2.77
N VAL A 304 22.89 -4.44 -2.93
CA VAL A 304 22.77 -5.38 -1.80
C VAL A 304 24.01 -6.27 -1.78
N HIS A 305 24.77 -6.24 -0.68
CA HIS A 305 25.84 -7.20 -0.45
C HIS A 305 25.25 -8.59 -0.21
N SER A 306 25.80 -9.59 -0.90
CA SER A 306 25.44 -10.99 -0.66
C SER A 306 25.73 -11.37 0.79
N GLY A 307 24.77 -12.04 1.42
CA GLY A 307 24.87 -12.47 2.81
C GLY A 307 23.97 -13.66 3.05
N LYS A 308 24.14 -14.28 4.22
CA LYS A 308 23.22 -15.34 4.67
C LYS A 308 21.84 -14.73 5.01
N PRO A 309 20.75 -15.50 4.89
CA PRO A 309 19.44 -15.04 5.33
C PRO A 309 19.45 -14.60 6.81
N ILE A 310 18.78 -13.48 7.09
CA ILE A 310 18.66 -12.95 8.46
C ILE A 310 17.33 -13.44 9.03
N LYS A 311 17.35 -14.26 10.09
CA LYS A 311 16.14 -14.89 10.66
C LYS A 311 15.30 -15.62 9.59
N GLY A 312 15.98 -16.25 8.61
CA GLY A 312 15.34 -16.91 7.48
C GLY A 312 14.93 -15.98 6.32
N VAL A 313 14.97 -14.66 6.49
CA VAL A 313 14.64 -13.67 5.44
C VAL A 313 15.82 -13.50 4.49
N ARG A 314 15.62 -13.87 3.22
CA ARG A 314 16.60 -13.62 2.16
C ARG A 314 16.53 -12.14 1.76
N VAL A 315 17.68 -11.47 1.72
CA VAL A 315 17.75 -10.06 1.33
C VAL A 315 18.46 -9.96 -0.01
N LEU A 316 17.81 -9.38 -1.02
CA LEU A 316 18.38 -9.31 -2.37
C LEU A 316 17.97 -8.05 -3.13
N ASN A 317 18.74 -7.72 -4.16
CA ASN A 317 18.36 -6.69 -5.14
C ASN A 317 17.39 -7.30 -6.17
N LYS A 318 16.42 -6.51 -6.64
CA LYS A 318 15.43 -6.91 -7.66
C LYS A 318 16.01 -7.68 -8.86
N LYS A 319 17.24 -7.36 -9.29
CA LYS A 319 17.89 -7.99 -10.46
C LYS A 319 18.13 -9.49 -10.30
N TYR A 320 18.13 -10.00 -9.06
CA TYR A 320 18.32 -11.41 -8.74
C TYR A 320 17.02 -12.13 -8.38
N LEU A 321 15.87 -11.42 -8.38
CA LEU A 321 14.60 -11.97 -7.91
C LEU A 321 14.15 -13.16 -8.77
N VAL A 322 14.04 -12.97 -10.09
CA VAL A 322 13.56 -14.00 -11.02
C VAL A 322 14.47 -15.23 -11.01
N GLU A 323 15.79 -15.02 -11.04
CA GLU A 323 16.79 -16.10 -10.95
C GLU A 323 16.68 -16.89 -9.64
N THR A 324 16.45 -16.19 -8.53
CA THR A 324 16.25 -16.80 -7.21
C THR A 324 14.99 -17.67 -7.18
N LEU A 325 13.86 -17.13 -7.63
CA LEU A 325 12.59 -17.86 -7.68
C LEU A 325 12.72 -19.11 -8.55
N GLY A 326 13.32 -18.98 -9.74
CA GLY A 326 13.55 -20.08 -10.67
C GLY A 326 14.52 -21.15 -10.16
N SER A 327 15.54 -20.76 -9.40
CA SER A 327 16.52 -21.71 -8.84
C SER A 327 15.92 -22.53 -7.70
N ASP A 328 15.14 -21.88 -6.85
CA ASP A 328 14.51 -22.51 -5.68
C ASP A 328 13.21 -23.27 -6.08
N SER A 329 12.71 -23.06 -7.30
CA SER A 329 11.56 -23.77 -7.86
C SER A 329 11.91 -25.01 -8.70
N LYS A 330 13.18 -25.42 -8.77
CA LYS A 330 13.60 -26.57 -9.59
C LYS A 330 12.88 -27.86 -9.16
N MET A 331 12.51 -28.67 -10.15
CA MET A 331 11.41 -29.65 -10.05
C MET A 331 11.65 -30.79 -9.06
N VAL A 332 10.54 -31.18 -8.42
CA VAL A 332 10.23 -32.55 -8.00
C VAL A 332 9.24 -33.09 -9.04
N GLU A 333 9.36 -34.34 -9.48
CA GLU A 333 8.61 -34.94 -10.62
C GLU A 333 7.08 -34.87 -10.53
N LYS A 334 6.52 -34.46 -9.39
CA LYS A 334 5.08 -34.42 -9.11
C LYS A 334 4.66 -33.02 -8.64
N SER A 335 3.51 -32.53 -9.11
CA SER A 335 2.94 -31.27 -8.63
C SER A 335 2.59 -31.37 -7.14
N SER A 336 2.86 -30.30 -6.39
CA SER A 336 2.54 -30.23 -4.97
C SER A 336 1.03 -30.07 -4.76
N TRP A 337 0.49 -30.64 -3.68
CA TRP A 337 -0.91 -30.42 -3.27
C TRP A 337 -1.23 -28.91 -3.19
N LEU A 338 -0.26 -28.11 -2.72
CA LEU A 338 -0.41 -26.67 -2.57
C LEU A 338 -0.64 -25.98 -3.93
N TRP A 339 0.03 -26.49 -4.97
CA TRP A 339 -0.15 -26.01 -6.35
C TRP A 339 -1.52 -26.37 -6.91
N GLU A 340 -2.03 -27.56 -6.59
CA GLU A 340 -3.38 -27.96 -7.01
C GLU A 340 -4.46 -27.10 -6.32
N SER A 341 -4.22 -26.69 -5.07
CA SER A 341 -5.10 -25.77 -4.31
C SER A 341 -5.01 -24.30 -4.73
N ARG A 342 -4.23 -23.92 -5.76
CA ARG A 342 -4.02 -22.50 -6.14
C ARG A 342 -5.31 -21.75 -6.49
N LYS A 343 -6.32 -22.43 -7.07
CA LYS A 343 -7.62 -21.81 -7.37
C LYS A 343 -8.41 -21.46 -6.11
N ASP A 344 -8.22 -22.22 -5.04
CA ASP A 344 -8.82 -21.88 -3.74
C ASP A 344 -8.03 -20.78 -3.04
N MET A 345 -6.71 -20.70 -3.27
CA MET A 345 -5.91 -19.54 -2.85
C MET A 345 -6.37 -18.25 -3.49
N ASP A 346 -6.83 -18.26 -4.75
CA ASP A 346 -7.43 -17.07 -5.36
C ASP A 346 -8.58 -16.53 -4.51
N LYS A 347 -9.42 -17.40 -3.93
CA LYS A 347 -10.53 -16.98 -3.06
C LYS A 347 -10.06 -16.41 -1.72
N ILE A 348 -8.89 -16.85 -1.24
CA ILE A 348 -8.32 -16.40 0.03
C ILE A 348 -7.60 -15.06 -0.15
N PHE A 349 -6.89 -14.90 -1.28
CA PHE A 349 -6.01 -13.75 -1.53
C PHE A 349 -6.64 -12.66 -2.41
N SER A 350 -7.74 -12.92 -3.12
CA SER A 350 -8.49 -11.90 -3.90
C SER A 350 -9.52 -11.13 -3.05
N THR A 351 -9.37 -11.17 -1.72
CA THR A 351 -10.26 -10.60 -0.69
C THR A 351 -9.71 -9.30 -0.14
#